data_AF-A0A4Z2BVT6-F1
#
_entry.id   AF-A0A4Z2BVT6-F1
#
_cell.length_a   1.000
_cell.length_b   1.000
_cell.length_c   1.000
_cell.angle_alpha   90.00
_cell.angle_beta   90.00
_cell.angle_gamma   90.00
#
_symmetry.space_group_name_H-M   'P 1'
#
loop_
_entity.id
_entity.type
_entity.pdbx_description
1 polymer ?
#
loop_
_entity_poly.entity_id
_entity_poly.type
_entity_poly.pdbx_seq_one_letter_code
_entity_poly.pdbx_strand_id
1 'polypeptide(L)'
;MARRLQEVEGISAAMESASRHDTRGVSPLSYPFNIPDATFLSSNNPQNATRSSTPDVLRKNQAGEPGPGTHNTDQDADVTRPAAASPSPPAAPPETSVGQHRARALRIGAQISELSNLLPSQPCSEQELRALRHNLLHLATILKNDLSLLRPSSPQETLGLEEVLGSFDFLSHDINADEDASCLGTLRKPGSFLELDGAWLTSGNDGLDQALEIHLDICCILLQRMRATRFSPSRQELLQELSLQAEALQRVSHLLLEKNKISSTDILPQVQRTREVLLFWEACVSGSSSSPFLCDADSFCATLRKCFTHKVEAKQPGQAEKVFSRLLGQLQAPCRTVPDLRPVCCPDSVTLFQLSAYLRRWGVQDLGAHITRLSKEERILSALRSPKRRRTLNTLRGQLVAELLPLGCTLQTLAALQVDANHKVSRAACKCLCRAAGVQTFRNKAVIYFTESLKSDDIQTQQGSCLALKCLKATESVDHITEMCRATDGALRSAARETVLSFGKRGFQAFQRMEQLHIAVEEAVYINQETEITVL
;
A
#
# COMPACT_ATOMS: atom_id res chain seq x y z
N MET A 1 -25.30 34.96 40.56
CA MET A 1 -24.20 34.28 39.85
C MET A 1 -23.00 33.87 40.72
N ALA A 2 -22.79 34.43 41.93
CA ALA A 2 -21.65 34.04 42.78
C ALA A 2 -21.82 32.74 43.61
N ARG A 3 -23.01 32.14 43.71
CA ARG A 3 -23.24 30.90 44.50
C ARG A 3 -23.16 29.59 43.71
N ARG A 4 -23.08 29.63 42.37
CA ARG A 4 -22.95 28.42 41.53
C ARG A 4 -21.50 28.07 41.16
N LEU A 5 -20.54 28.94 41.48
CA LEU A 5 -19.12 28.69 41.23
C LEU A 5 -18.47 27.86 42.35
N GLN A 6 -19.06 27.81 43.55
CA GLN A 6 -18.49 27.11 44.69
C GLN A 6 -18.84 25.61 44.74
N GLU A 7 -19.87 25.17 44.01
CA GLU A 7 -20.20 23.73 43.87
C GLU A 7 -19.38 23.02 42.78
N VAL A 8 -18.78 23.77 41.84
CA VAL A 8 -17.98 23.19 40.74
C VAL A 8 -16.54 22.90 41.20
N GLU A 9 -15.98 23.73 42.10
CA GLU A 9 -14.64 23.49 42.67
C GLU A 9 -14.63 22.35 43.72
N GLY A 10 -15.73 22.15 44.45
CA GLY A 10 -15.85 21.08 45.46
C GLY A 10 -15.90 19.67 44.88
N ILE A 11 -16.35 19.51 43.63
CA ILE A 11 -16.42 18.20 42.96
C ILE A 11 -15.07 17.83 42.31
N SER A 12 -14.28 18.82 41.90
CA SER A 12 -12.95 18.60 41.30
C SER A 12 -11.92 18.07 42.31
N ALA A 13 -11.97 18.51 43.57
CA ALA A 13 -11.05 18.05 44.62
C ALA A 13 -11.33 16.61 45.11
N ALA A 14 -12.57 16.12 44.97
CA ALA A 14 -12.95 14.76 45.35
C ALA A 14 -12.50 13.69 44.33
N MET A 15 -12.25 14.07 43.06
CA MET A 15 -11.74 13.14 42.04
C MET A 15 -10.22 12.97 42.07
N GLU A 16 -9.46 13.95 42.57
CA GLU A 16 -7.99 13.85 42.69
C GLU A 16 -7.51 13.02 43.89
N SER A 17 -8.36 12.81 44.90
CA SER A 17 -8.01 12.04 46.11
C SER A 17 -8.26 10.52 46.00
N ALA A 18 -8.97 10.05 44.97
CA ALA A 18 -9.23 8.63 44.73
C ALA A 18 -8.20 7.93 43.81
N SER A 19 -7.20 8.65 43.29
CA SER A 19 -6.19 8.12 42.36
C SER A 19 -4.81 7.86 42.99
N ARG A 20 -4.74 7.65 44.31
CA ARG A 20 -3.49 7.32 45.02
C ARG A 20 -3.72 6.18 46.01
N HIS A 21 -3.84 4.96 45.51
CA HIS A 21 -3.37 3.73 46.17
C HIS A 21 -3.67 2.52 45.26
N ASP A 22 -2.69 2.14 44.44
CA ASP A 22 -2.22 0.75 44.34
C ASP A 22 -1.09 0.65 43.31
N THR A 23 0.15 0.70 43.79
CA THR A 23 1.35 0.30 43.05
C THR A 23 2.09 -0.73 43.89
N ARG A 24 1.92 -2.01 43.56
CA ARG A 24 2.91 -3.05 43.84
C ARG A 24 3.16 -3.83 42.56
N GLY A 25 4.41 -3.79 42.15
CA GLY A 25 4.87 -4.13 40.81
C GLY A 25 4.94 -5.62 40.51
N VAL A 26 4.94 -5.90 39.21
CA VAL A 26 5.51 -7.10 38.59
C VAL A 26 6.10 -6.66 37.25
N SER A 27 7.36 -7.03 37.01
CA SER A 27 8.19 -6.71 35.84
C SER A 27 7.57 -7.13 34.49
N PRO A 28 7.84 -6.42 33.36
CA PRO A 28 7.45 -6.89 32.04
C PRO A 28 8.60 -7.70 31.41
N LEU A 29 8.50 -9.03 31.50
CA LEU A 29 9.21 -9.94 30.60
C LEU A 29 8.26 -10.32 29.45
N SER A 30 8.73 -10.05 28.23
CA SER A 30 8.50 -10.79 26.98
C SER A 30 7.14 -11.50 26.79
N TYR A 31 6.25 -10.91 25.99
CA TYR A 31 5.14 -11.64 25.37
C TYR A 31 5.45 -11.96 23.91
N PRO A 32 5.60 -13.25 23.55
CA PRO A 32 5.65 -13.68 22.16
C PRO A 32 4.25 -13.81 21.56
N PHE A 33 4.19 -13.64 20.24
CA PHE A 33 3.05 -13.83 19.36
C PHE A 33 2.32 -15.16 19.62
N ASN A 34 1.01 -15.09 19.88
CA ASN A 34 0.12 -16.25 19.81
C ASN A 34 -0.54 -16.29 18.42
N ILE A 35 -0.07 -17.21 17.60
CA ILE A 35 -0.73 -17.71 16.39
C ILE A 35 -1.69 -18.80 16.86
N PRO A 36 -3.00 -18.76 16.56
CA PRO A 36 -3.84 -19.91 16.85
C PRO A 36 -3.55 -21.03 15.84
N ASP A 37 -2.91 -22.09 16.33
CA ASP A 37 -2.83 -23.38 15.66
C ASP A 37 -4.24 -23.92 15.38
N ALA A 38 -4.59 -24.05 14.11
CA ALA A 38 -5.72 -24.86 13.67
C ALA A 38 -5.21 -26.26 13.38
N THR A 39 -5.22 -27.13 14.39
CA THR A 39 -5.01 -28.57 14.26
C THR A 39 -6.19 -29.17 13.50
N PHE A 40 -6.04 -29.42 12.19
CA PHE A 40 -6.93 -30.31 11.45
C PHE A 40 -6.44 -31.75 11.62
N LEU A 41 -7.20 -32.54 12.38
CA LEU A 41 -7.05 -33.99 12.46
C LEU A 41 -7.33 -34.60 11.09
N SER A 42 -6.27 -35.16 10.48
CA SER A 42 -6.34 -36.01 9.31
C SER A 42 -6.79 -37.41 9.73
N SER A 43 -7.99 -37.83 9.31
CA SER A 43 -8.40 -39.23 9.28
C SER A 43 -8.48 -39.67 7.83
N ASN A 44 -7.42 -40.31 7.34
CA ASN A 44 -7.42 -41.06 6.09
C ASN A 44 -7.62 -42.54 6.42
N ASN A 45 -8.72 -43.11 5.93
CA ASN A 45 -8.87 -44.56 5.77
C ASN A 45 -9.04 -44.84 4.26
N PRO A 46 -8.21 -45.67 3.61
CA PRO A 46 -8.27 -45.89 2.17
C PRO A 46 -8.93 -47.24 1.85
N GLN A 47 -10.15 -47.23 1.30
CA GLN A 47 -10.70 -48.38 0.59
C GLN A 47 -11.63 -47.92 -0.55
N ASN A 48 -11.09 -47.83 -1.77
CA ASN A 48 -11.55 -48.65 -2.90
C ASN A 48 -10.85 -48.22 -4.19
N ALA A 49 -10.00 -49.11 -4.69
CA ALA A 49 -9.63 -49.16 -6.09
C ALA A 49 -10.78 -49.77 -6.89
N THR A 50 -11.03 -49.29 -8.12
CA THR A 50 -11.20 -50.12 -9.33
C THR A 50 -11.62 -49.27 -10.54
N ARG A 51 -11.13 -49.72 -11.71
CA ARG A 51 -11.48 -49.39 -13.12
C ARG A 51 -10.72 -48.22 -13.75
N SER A 52 -9.68 -48.41 -14.55
CA SER A 52 -9.47 -49.20 -15.80
C SER A 52 -10.11 -48.63 -17.08
N SER A 53 -9.23 -48.36 -18.04
CA SER A 53 -9.38 -48.40 -19.50
C SER A 53 -9.95 -47.19 -20.26
N THR A 54 -9.02 -46.58 -21.00
CA THR A 54 -9.18 -45.98 -22.34
C THR A 54 -9.75 -46.98 -23.36
N PRO A 55 -10.31 -46.49 -24.48
CA PRO A 55 -9.58 -46.70 -25.72
C PRO A 55 -9.57 -45.50 -26.69
N ASP A 56 -8.50 -45.52 -27.46
CA ASP A 56 -8.09 -44.64 -28.55
C ASP A 56 -8.40 -45.36 -29.88
N VAL A 57 -9.08 -44.71 -30.84
CA VAL A 57 -9.22 -45.22 -32.22
C VAL A 57 -9.19 -44.06 -33.21
N LEU A 58 -8.02 -43.84 -33.80
CA LEU A 58 -7.83 -43.10 -35.05
C LEU A 58 -7.81 -44.10 -36.21
N ARG A 59 -8.73 -43.96 -37.16
CA ARG A 59 -8.72 -44.69 -38.44
C ARG A 59 -8.27 -43.76 -39.58
N LYS A 60 -7.09 -44.09 -40.09
CA LYS A 60 -6.40 -43.61 -41.29
C LYS A 60 -7.07 -44.14 -42.55
N ASN A 61 -7.16 -43.33 -43.61
CA ASN A 61 -7.25 -43.79 -45.00
C ASN A 61 -6.24 -43.01 -45.84
N GLN A 62 -5.43 -43.76 -46.60
CA GLN A 62 -4.42 -43.31 -47.57
C GLN A 62 -4.96 -43.49 -49.01
N ALA A 63 -4.33 -42.77 -49.96
CA ALA A 63 -3.63 -43.31 -51.14
C ALA A 63 -4.03 -42.71 -52.51
N GLY A 64 -3.02 -42.36 -53.33
CA GLY A 64 -3.10 -42.28 -54.79
C GLY A 64 -2.28 -41.19 -55.53
N GLU A 65 -0.93 -41.29 -55.55
CA GLU A 65 0.02 -41.40 -56.71
C GLU A 65 -0.26 -40.75 -58.13
N PRO A 66 0.70 -40.65 -59.11
CA PRO A 66 1.74 -39.59 -59.26
C PRO A 66 2.05 -39.05 -60.72
N GLY A 67 2.72 -37.89 -60.84
CA GLY A 67 3.65 -37.41 -61.93
C GLY A 67 3.21 -37.31 -63.43
N PRO A 68 4.07 -36.84 -64.38
CA PRO A 68 5.17 -35.85 -64.34
C PRO A 68 5.17 -34.84 -65.54
N GLY A 69 6.10 -33.86 -65.59
CA GLY A 69 6.69 -33.36 -66.85
C GLY A 69 6.61 -31.85 -67.23
N THR A 70 7.75 -31.16 -67.05
CA THR A 70 8.47 -30.25 -68.00
C THR A 70 7.75 -29.09 -68.73
N HIS A 71 8.24 -27.84 -68.54
CA HIS A 71 9.00 -27.07 -69.56
C HIS A 71 9.45 -25.68 -69.04
N ASN A 72 10.70 -25.33 -69.39
CA ASN A 72 11.36 -24.04 -69.21
C ASN A 72 10.78 -22.95 -70.12
N THR A 73 10.90 -21.69 -69.68
CA THR A 73 11.41 -20.59 -70.52
C THR A 73 11.90 -19.45 -69.61
N ASP A 74 13.20 -19.15 -69.73
CA ASP A 74 13.85 -17.92 -69.30
C ASP A 74 13.35 -16.71 -70.10
N GLN A 75 13.38 -15.53 -69.48
CA GLN A 75 13.90 -14.33 -70.16
C GLN A 75 14.33 -13.26 -69.15
N ASP A 76 15.52 -12.73 -69.45
CA ASP A 76 16.36 -11.78 -68.73
C ASP A 76 15.71 -10.44 -68.36
N ALA A 77 16.16 -9.85 -67.25
CA ALA A 77 16.64 -8.47 -67.25
C ALA A 77 17.43 -8.11 -65.97
N ASP A 78 18.70 -7.86 -66.23
CA ASP A 78 19.51 -6.76 -65.70
C ASP A 78 20.21 -6.89 -64.33
N VAL A 79 21.53 -6.77 -64.45
CA VAL A 79 22.54 -6.86 -63.41
C VAL A 79 22.89 -5.43 -63.01
N THR A 80 22.65 -5.06 -61.76
CA THR A 80 23.40 -3.96 -61.16
C THR A 80 23.78 -4.33 -59.73
N ARG A 81 25.07 -4.63 -59.57
CA ARG A 81 25.73 -4.89 -58.30
C ARG A 81 26.10 -3.55 -57.66
N PRO A 82 25.92 -3.35 -56.34
CA PRO A 82 26.85 -2.52 -55.60
C PRO A 82 27.55 -3.27 -54.48
N ALA A 83 28.73 -2.73 -54.20
CA ALA A 83 29.78 -3.11 -53.29
C ALA A 83 29.37 -3.63 -51.91
N ALA A 84 30.18 -4.58 -51.41
CA ALA A 84 30.23 -4.99 -50.02
C ALA A 84 30.58 -3.78 -49.12
N ALA A 85 29.72 -3.49 -48.15
CA ALA A 85 30.01 -2.57 -47.07
C ALA A 85 30.57 -3.34 -45.87
N SER A 86 31.71 -2.88 -45.35
CA SER A 86 32.37 -3.33 -44.12
C SER A 86 31.46 -3.16 -42.90
N PRO A 87 31.64 -3.95 -41.82
CA PRO A 87 30.81 -3.85 -40.63
C PRO A 87 31.11 -2.56 -39.85
N SER A 88 30.07 -1.77 -39.58
CA SER A 88 30.12 -0.62 -38.68
C SER A 88 30.45 -1.05 -37.24
N PRO A 89 31.14 -0.21 -36.44
CA PRO A 89 31.44 -0.51 -35.04
C PRO A 89 30.15 -0.54 -34.20
N PRO A 90 30.14 -1.23 -33.04
CA PRO A 90 28.97 -1.32 -32.20
C PRO A 90 28.59 0.08 -31.69
N ALA A 91 27.29 0.41 -31.83
CA ALA A 91 26.72 1.65 -31.33
C ALA A 91 26.97 1.78 -29.82
N ALA A 92 27.39 2.97 -29.39
CA ALA A 92 27.45 3.34 -27.98
C ALA A 92 26.06 3.18 -27.32
N PRO A 93 25.99 2.83 -26.02
CA PRO A 93 24.71 2.75 -25.31
C PRO A 93 24.01 4.11 -25.34
N PRO A 94 22.67 4.14 -25.40
CA PRO A 94 21.95 5.39 -25.58
C PRO A 94 22.12 6.29 -24.34
N GLU A 95 22.46 7.56 -24.54
CA GLU A 95 22.62 8.58 -23.49
C GLU A 95 21.37 8.74 -22.59
N THR A 96 20.23 8.17 -22.99
CA THR A 96 18.98 8.12 -22.23
C THR A 96 19.08 7.30 -20.94
N SER A 97 19.94 6.27 -20.84
CA SER A 97 20.03 5.45 -19.62
C SER A 97 20.74 6.18 -18.48
N VAL A 98 21.86 6.85 -18.78
CA VAL A 98 22.67 7.58 -17.78
C VAL A 98 21.86 8.72 -17.14
N GLY A 99 21.09 9.45 -17.95
CA GLY A 99 20.18 10.48 -17.46
C GLY A 99 19.08 9.93 -16.54
N GLN A 100 18.52 8.77 -16.86
CA GLN A 100 17.51 8.10 -16.04
C GLN A 100 18.07 7.60 -14.71
N HIS A 101 19.27 6.99 -14.72
CA HIS A 101 19.96 6.54 -13.50
C HIS A 101 20.27 7.73 -12.57
N ARG A 102 20.78 8.83 -13.11
CA ARG A 102 21.07 10.06 -12.34
C ARG A 102 19.79 10.68 -11.76
N ALA A 103 18.72 10.75 -12.55
CA ALA A 103 17.44 11.25 -12.08
C ALA A 103 16.84 10.37 -10.97
N ARG A 104 17.00 9.04 -11.06
CA ARG A 104 16.58 8.11 -10.00
C ARG A 104 17.38 8.30 -8.72
N ALA A 105 18.70 8.42 -8.81
CA ALA A 105 19.56 8.66 -7.66
C ALA A 105 19.19 9.94 -6.89
N LEU A 106 18.81 10.99 -7.62
CA LEU A 106 18.28 12.23 -7.05
C LEU A 106 16.93 12.04 -6.36
N ARG A 107 16.01 11.28 -6.98
CA ARG A 107 14.69 11.00 -6.37
C ARG A 107 14.81 10.19 -5.09
N ILE A 108 15.75 9.24 -5.01
CA ILE A 108 16.05 8.50 -3.77
C ILE A 108 16.50 9.47 -2.66
N GLY A 109 17.42 10.39 -2.95
CA GLY A 109 17.86 11.43 -2.00
C GLY A 109 16.72 12.33 -1.51
N ALA A 110 15.87 12.78 -2.43
CA ALA A 110 14.69 13.59 -2.11
C ALA A 110 13.67 12.82 -1.25
N GLN A 111 13.37 11.56 -1.58
CA GLN A 111 12.45 10.73 -0.81
C GLN A 111 12.97 10.45 0.61
N ILE A 112 14.26 10.16 0.79
CA ILE A 112 14.83 9.99 2.14
C ILE A 112 14.69 11.29 2.94
N SER A 113 14.94 12.44 2.33
CA SER A 113 14.75 13.75 2.98
C SER A 113 13.29 14.02 3.34
N GLU A 114 12.35 13.70 2.45
CA GLU A 114 10.92 13.80 2.71
C GLU A 114 10.52 12.91 3.88
N LEU A 115 10.94 11.65 3.90
CA LEU A 115 10.67 10.72 5.00
C LEU A 115 11.24 11.23 6.32
N SER A 116 12.43 11.83 6.30
CA SER A 116 13.02 12.46 7.48
C SER A 116 12.18 13.62 8.01
N ASN A 117 11.53 14.39 7.14
CA ASN A 117 10.58 15.44 7.51
C ASN A 117 9.22 14.87 7.96
N LEU A 118 8.83 13.70 7.44
CA LEU A 118 7.58 13.02 7.80
C LEU A 118 7.66 12.31 9.17
N LEU A 119 8.85 11.92 9.61
CA LEU A 119 9.07 11.27 10.90
C LEU A 119 9.03 12.28 12.07
N PRO A 120 8.52 11.89 13.25
CA PRO A 120 8.54 12.75 14.44
C PRO A 120 9.97 13.09 14.87
N SER A 121 10.23 14.33 15.28
CA SER A 121 11.55 14.78 15.75
C SER A 121 11.90 14.30 17.15
N GLN A 122 10.89 14.07 18.00
CA GLN A 122 11.02 13.64 19.40
C GLN A 122 11.10 12.11 19.55
N PRO A 123 11.54 11.60 20.73
CA PRO A 123 11.50 10.18 21.02
C PRO A 123 10.08 9.63 20.85
N CYS A 124 9.91 8.72 19.90
CA CYS A 124 8.63 8.09 19.59
C CYS A 124 8.54 6.73 20.28
N SER A 125 7.40 6.46 20.93
CA SER A 125 7.12 5.16 21.55
C SER A 125 6.97 4.04 20.52
N GLU A 126 6.44 4.37 19.33
CA GLU A 126 6.19 3.42 18.25
C GLU A 126 7.51 2.88 17.69
N GLN A 127 7.69 1.56 17.82
CA GLN A 127 8.93 0.88 17.44
C GLN A 127 9.13 0.90 15.92
N GLU A 128 8.06 0.83 15.16
CA GLU A 128 8.07 0.80 13.69
C GLU A 128 8.64 2.11 13.12
N LEU A 129 8.26 3.26 13.70
CA LEU A 129 8.82 4.56 13.32
C LEU A 129 10.31 4.68 13.68
N ARG A 130 10.73 4.14 14.83
CA ARG A 130 12.14 4.10 15.22
C ARG A 130 12.96 3.20 14.32
N ALA A 131 12.44 2.02 13.97
CA ALA A 131 13.07 1.08 13.06
C ALA A 131 13.23 1.69 11.66
N LEU A 132 12.18 2.32 11.12
CA LEU A 132 12.26 3.02 9.85
C LEU A 132 13.31 4.13 9.88
N ARG A 133 13.33 4.96 10.93
CA ARG A 133 14.33 6.03 11.08
C ARG A 133 15.75 5.48 11.07
N HIS A 134 15.99 4.43 11.82
CA HIS A 134 17.30 3.76 11.88
C HIS A 134 17.71 3.24 10.50
N ASN A 135 16.80 2.54 9.81
CA ASN A 135 17.07 1.97 8.49
C ASN A 135 17.32 3.05 7.44
N LEU A 136 16.60 4.18 7.46
CA LEU A 136 16.83 5.31 6.56
C LEU A 136 18.20 5.95 6.79
N LEU A 137 18.60 6.17 8.05
CA LEU A 137 19.92 6.72 8.38
C LEU A 137 21.04 5.78 7.93
N HIS A 138 20.88 4.48 8.22
CA HIS A 138 21.85 3.48 7.84
C HIS A 138 21.99 3.38 6.32
N LEU A 139 20.87 3.30 5.61
CA LEU A 139 20.85 3.23 4.15
C LEU A 139 21.45 4.47 3.50
N ALA A 140 21.09 5.67 3.96
CA ALA A 140 21.69 6.91 3.46
C ALA A 140 23.21 6.94 3.65
N THR A 141 23.72 6.36 4.74
CA THR A 141 25.17 6.25 4.99
C THR A 141 25.83 5.29 4.01
N ILE A 142 25.24 4.12 3.77
CA ILE A 142 25.75 3.14 2.80
C ILE A 142 25.81 3.74 1.40
N LEU A 143 24.68 4.27 0.92
CA LEU A 143 24.58 4.79 -0.45
C LEU A 143 25.54 5.98 -0.70
N LYS A 144 25.76 6.84 0.30
CA LYS A 144 26.75 7.93 0.20
C LYS A 144 28.18 7.41 0.06
N ASN A 145 28.52 6.34 0.79
CA ASN A 145 29.84 5.76 0.76
C ASN A 145 30.09 4.98 -0.54
N ASP A 146 29.08 4.32 -1.09
CA ASP A 146 29.20 3.65 -2.39
C ASP A 146 29.46 4.66 -3.52
N LEU A 147 28.86 5.85 -3.45
CA LEU A 147 29.17 6.96 -4.37
C LEU A 147 30.61 7.47 -4.26
N SER A 148 31.19 7.51 -3.06
CA SER A 148 32.58 7.94 -2.89
C SER A 148 33.56 6.88 -3.40
N LEU A 149 33.18 5.59 -3.37
CA LEU A 149 33.94 4.48 -3.94
C LEU A 149 33.81 4.37 -5.48
N LEU A 150 32.68 4.79 -6.05
CA LEU A 150 32.45 4.82 -7.50
C LEU A 150 33.02 6.08 -8.18
N ARG A 151 33.46 7.08 -7.43
CA ARG A 151 34.14 8.26 -7.98
C ARG A 151 35.53 7.82 -8.49
N PRO A 152 35.82 7.92 -9.80
CA PRO A 152 37.13 7.51 -10.32
C PRO A 152 38.24 8.32 -9.66
N SER A 153 39.33 7.65 -9.33
CA SER A 153 40.56 8.25 -8.78
C SER A 153 41.31 9.05 -9.86
N SER A 154 40.67 10.06 -10.47
CA SER A 154 41.35 11.09 -11.25
C SER A 154 40.49 12.35 -11.33
N PRO A 155 40.86 13.45 -10.63
CA PRO A 155 40.23 14.74 -10.85
C PRO A 155 40.89 15.37 -12.09
N GLN A 156 40.42 15.04 -13.29
CA GLN A 156 40.95 15.72 -14.48
C GLN A 156 39.93 16.12 -15.55
N GLU A 157 38.65 15.77 -15.45
CA GLU A 157 37.68 16.09 -16.52
C GLU A 157 36.34 16.68 -16.05
N THR A 158 36.30 17.35 -14.90
CA THR A 158 35.08 18.09 -14.49
C THR A 158 35.37 19.44 -13.81
N LEU A 159 36.52 20.06 -14.13
CA LEU A 159 36.86 21.43 -13.72
C LEU A 159 36.80 22.36 -14.95
N GLY A 160 35.60 22.64 -15.45
CA GLY A 160 35.45 23.48 -16.64
C GLY A 160 34.28 24.45 -16.68
N LEU A 161 33.35 24.42 -15.70
CA LEU A 161 32.15 25.26 -15.79
C LEU A 161 31.74 25.98 -14.50
N GLU A 162 32.11 25.51 -13.30
CA GLU A 162 31.73 26.19 -12.05
C GLU A 162 32.79 27.21 -11.56
N GLU A 163 34.06 27.04 -11.93
CA GLU A 163 35.14 27.93 -11.47
C GLU A 163 35.25 29.23 -12.30
N VAL A 164 34.62 29.29 -13.47
CA VAL A 164 34.72 30.43 -14.40
C VAL A 164 33.70 31.54 -14.08
N LEU A 165 32.63 31.24 -13.35
CA LEU A 165 31.62 32.24 -12.96
C LEU A 165 31.86 32.89 -11.59
N GLY A 166 32.86 32.43 -10.83
CA GLY A 166 33.28 33.03 -9.56
C GLY A 166 34.40 34.08 -9.67
N SER A 167 34.97 34.28 -10.86
CA SER A 167 36.18 35.12 -11.06
C SER A 167 35.91 36.57 -11.47
N PHE A 168 34.65 37.02 -11.54
CA PHE A 168 34.31 38.41 -11.86
C PHE A 168 33.66 39.14 -10.68
N ASP A 169 34.45 39.34 -9.61
CA ASP A 169 34.10 40.29 -8.55
C ASP A 169 35.33 41.06 -8.04
N PHE A 170 36.23 41.41 -8.97
CA PHE A 170 37.53 42.02 -8.67
C PHE A 170 37.53 43.56 -8.60
N LEU A 171 36.41 44.28 -8.55
CA LEU A 171 36.46 45.74 -8.32
C LEU A 171 35.24 46.27 -7.56
N SER A 172 35.16 45.98 -6.27
CA SER A 172 34.50 46.86 -5.31
C SER A 172 35.24 46.85 -3.97
N HIS A 173 36.48 47.35 -3.99
CA HIS A 173 37.08 47.92 -2.79
C HIS A 173 36.55 49.35 -2.65
N ASP A 174 35.92 49.69 -1.52
CA ASP A 174 36.63 50.52 -0.52
C ASP A 174 35.80 50.91 0.72
N ILE A 175 36.43 50.68 1.89
CA ILE A 175 36.47 51.51 3.10
C ILE A 175 35.21 51.59 3.98
N ASN A 176 35.12 50.73 5.00
CA ASN A 176 35.33 51.13 6.41
C ASN A 176 35.19 49.93 7.36
N ALA A 177 36.08 49.89 8.34
CA ALA A 177 36.08 48.94 9.45
C ALA A 177 34.92 49.22 10.41
N ASP A 178 34.14 48.21 10.75
CA ASP A 178 33.82 47.92 12.14
C ASP A 178 33.29 46.48 12.29
N GLU A 179 33.54 45.91 13.46
CA GLU A 179 33.14 44.57 13.85
C GLU A 179 31.60 44.43 13.85
N ASP A 180 31.08 43.44 13.11
CA ASP A 180 29.86 42.71 13.48
C ASP A 180 29.67 41.52 12.51
N ALA A 181 30.19 40.36 12.92
CA ALA A 181 29.92 39.09 12.24
C ALA A 181 28.49 38.61 12.53
N SER A 182 27.50 39.31 11.96
CA SER A 182 26.12 38.88 11.81
C SER A 182 25.98 38.11 10.50
N CYS A 183 26.23 36.79 10.52
CA CYS A 183 25.77 35.89 9.47
C CYS A 183 24.40 35.29 9.86
N LEU A 184 23.33 36.03 9.55
CA LEU A 184 22.08 35.44 9.06
C LEU A 184 22.42 34.55 7.85
N GLY A 185 21.90 33.36 7.62
CA GLY A 185 20.86 32.60 8.28
C GLY A 185 20.51 31.43 7.35
N THR A 186 20.76 30.19 7.76
CA THR A 186 19.87 29.09 7.39
C THR A 186 19.18 28.70 8.68
N LEU A 187 17.95 29.17 8.82
CA LEU A 187 17.05 28.74 9.88
C LEU A 187 17.01 27.21 9.87
N ARG A 188 17.71 26.58 10.81
CA ARG A 188 17.55 25.15 11.08
C ARG A 188 16.06 24.92 11.28
N LYS A 189 15.39 24.25 10.34
CA LYS A 189 14.05 23.72 10.62
C LYS A 189 14.21 22.74 11.78
N PRO A 190 13.60 22.99 12.95
CA PRO A 190 13.68 22.05 14.07
C PRO A 190 12.85 20.82 13.69
N GLY A 191 13.46 19.80 13.08
CA GLY A 191 12.72 18.59 12.74
C GLY A 191 13.39 17.61 11.78
N SER A 192 14.21 18.07 10.84
CA SER A 192 14.89 17.16 9.90
C SER A 192 16.16 16.59 10.52
N PHE A 193 16.37 15.29 10.39
CA PHE A 193 17.63 14.63 10.78
C PHE A 193 18.53 14.28 9.59
N LEU A 194 18.02 14.41 8.36
CA LEU A 194 18.77 14.21 7.12
C LEU A 194 18.27 15.24 6.09
N GLU A 195 19.17 16.12 5.66
CA GLU A 195 18.94 17.02 4.55
C GLU A 195 19.81 16.55 3.38
N LEU A 196 19.19 15.80 2.47
CA LEU A 196 19.81 15.14 1.32
C LEU A 196 19.16 15.58 0.01
N ASP A 197 18.49 16.73 0.03
CA ASP A 197 17.85 17.29 -1.16
C ASP A 197 18.94 17.67 -2.17
N GLY A 198 18.86 17.10 -3.37
CA GLY A 198 19.92 17.21 -4.38
C GLY A 198 21.13 16.29 -4.18
N ALA A 199 21.18 15.48 -3.11
CA ALA A 199 22.20 14.44 -2.96
C ALA A 199 21.90 13.28 -3.90
N TRP A 200 22.91 12.86 -4.67
CA TRP A 200 22.78 11.67 -5.49
C TRP A 200 23.04 10.48 -4.58
N LEU A 201 22.10 9.53 -4.52
CA LEU A 201 22.23 8.29 -3.75
C LEU A 201 21.93 7.11 -4.67
N THR A 202 22.90 6.21 -4.85
CA THR A 202 22.77 5.04 -5.71
C THR A 202 23.50 3.86 -5.11
N SER A 203 22.96 2.65 -5.31
CA SER A 203 23.64 1.39 -5.01
C SER A 203 24.60 0.93 -6.11
N GLY A 204 24.63 1.63 -7.24
CA GLY A 204 25.30 1.18 -8.46
C GLY A 204 24.56 0.06 -9.21
N ASN A 205 23.42 -0.43 -8.70
CA ASN A 205 22.57 -1.41 -9.38
C ASN A 205 21.19 -0.81 -9.67
N ASP A 206 20.89 -0.64 -10.96
CA ASP A 206 19.65 0.03 -11.37
C ASP A 206 18.37 -0.65 -10.89
N GLY A 207 18.34 -1.99 -10.95
CA GLY A 207 17.19 -2.77 -10.49
C GLY A 207 16.97 -2.66 -8.98
N LEU A 208 18.05 -2.56 -8.20
CA LEU A 208 17.96 -2.34 -6.76
C LEU A 208 17.55 -0.90 -6.44
N ASP A 209 18.09 0.08 -7.16
CA ASP A 209 17.72 1.50 -6.99
C ASP A 209 16.24 1.73 -7.32
N GLN A 210 15.71 1.10 -8.37
CA GLN A 210 14.29 1.18 -8.70
C GLN A 210 13.41 0.51 -7.64
N ALA A 211 13.82 -0.68 -7.16
CA ALA A 211 13.11 -1.33 -6.07
C ALA A 211 13.10 -0.44 -4.82
N LEU A 212 14.25 0.16 -4.48
CA LEU A 212 14.38 1.06 -3.35
C LEU A 212 13.47 2.30 -3.50
N GLU A 213 13.46 2.94 -4.67
CA GLU A 213 12.59 4.07 -5.00
C GLU A 213 11.11 3.75 -4.72
N ILE A 214 10.64 2.55 -5.13
CA ILE A 214 9.27 2.08 -4.88
C ILE A 214 9.01 1.92 -3.37
N HIS A 215 9.94 1.32 -2.62
CA HIS A 215 9.75 1.08 -1.18
C HIS A 215 9.81 2.37 -0.34
N LEU A 216 10.66 3.32 -0.71
CA LEU A 216 10.68 4.65 -0.11
C LEU A 216 9.37 5.39 -0.41
N ASP A 217 8.85 5.29 -1.64
CA ASP A 217 7.56 5.88 -2.01
C ASP A 217 6.40 5.31 -1.18
N ILE A 218 6.37 3.99 -0.99
CA ILE A 218 5.38 3.34 -0.10
C ILE A 218 5.50 3.92 1.32
N CYS A 219 6.71 4.10 1.85
CA CYS A 219 6.90 4.71 3.16
C CYS A 219 6.34 6.15 3.22
N CYS A 220 6.53 6.95 2.16
CA CYS A 220 5.98 8.31 2.09
C CYS A 220 4.45 8.26 2.16
N ILE A 221 3.82 7.42 1.33
CA ILE A 221 2.35 7.24 1.30
C ILE A 221 1.81 6.88 2.69
N LEU A 222 2.44 5.91 3.36
CA LEU A 222 2.01 5.45 4.67
C LEU A 222 2.13 6.54 5.73
N LEU A 223 3.27 7.23 5.80
CA LEU A 223 3.50 8.30 6.78
C LEU A 223 2.60 9.51 6.54
N GLN A 224 2.39 9.91 5.28
CA GLN A 224 1.44 10.97 4.90
C GLN A 224 0.03 10.59 5.38
N ARG A 225 -0.42 9.36 5.14
CA ARG A 225 -1.74 8.90 5.61
C ARG A 225 -1.82 8.82 7.13
N MET A 226 -0.77 8.38 7.80
CA MET A 226 -0.72 8.33 9.27
C MET A 226 -0.87 9.71 9.92
N ARG A 227 -0.34 10.76 9.29
CA ARG A 227 -0.53 12.15 9.74
C ARG A 227 -1.96 12.65 9.53
N ALA A 228 -2.62 12.18 8.48
CA ALA A 228 -3.99 12.56 8.14
C ALA A 228 -5.07 11.81 8.93
N THR A 229 -4.76 10.67 9.55
CA THR A 229 -5.74 9.90 10.33
C THR A 229 -5.56 10.05 11.84
N ARG A 230 -6.67 10.32 12.52
CA ARG A 230 -6.79 10.29 13.99
C ARG A 230 -7.44 8.98 14.47
N PHE A 231 -7.81 8.09 13.56
CA PHE A 231 -8.45 6.82 13.91
C PHE A 231 -7.39 5.80 14.30
N SER A 232 -7.33 5.47 15.60
CA SER A 232 -6.33 4.56 16.16
C SER A 232 -6.23 3.21 15.42
N PRO A 233 -7.33 2.52 15.07
CA PRO A 233 -7.25 1.28 14.29
C PRO A 233 -6.60 1.45 12.91
N SER A 234 -6.86 2.54 12.19
CA SER A 234 -6.18 2.83 10.92
C SER A 234 -4.69 3.08 11.14
N ARG A 235 -4.33 3.83 12.19
CA ARG A 235 -2.94 4.09 12.54
C ARG A 235 -2.19 2.78 12.81
N GLN A 236 -2.80 1.86 13.56
CA GLN A 236 -2.20 0.56 13.85
C GLN A 236 -1.97 -0.27 12.58
N GLU A 237 -2.92 -0.28 11.65
CA GLU A 237 -2.72 -0.99 10.37
C GLU A 237 -1.60 -0.36 9.54
N LEU A 238 -1.54 0.98 9.47
CA LEU A 238 -0.48 1.68 8.75
C LEU A 238 0.90 1.41 9.38
N LEU A 239 0.99 1.31 10.70
CA LEU A 239 2.23 0.91 11.40
C LEU A 239 2.64 -0.53 11.07
N GLN A 240 1.69 -1.47 11.02
CA GLN A 240 1.99 -2.85 10.62
C GLN A 240 2.56 -2.92 9.20
N GLU A 241 2.00 -2.13 8.29
CA GLU A 241 2.55 -2.04 6.94
C GLU A 241 3.94 -1.40 6.93
N LEU A 242 4.13 -0.33 7.70
CA LEU A 242 5.41 0.35 7.81
C LEU A 242 6.51 -0.58 8.37
N SER A 243 6.16 -1.50 9.27
CA SER A 243 7.06 -2.54 9.77
C SER A 243 7.57 -3.44 8.64
N LEU A 244 6.68 -3.85 7.72
CA LEU A 244 7.07 -4.64 6.54
C LEU A 244 8.03 -3.86 5.62
N GLN A 245 7.80 -2.56 5.47
CA GLN A 245 8.68 -1.71 4.66
C GLN A 245 10.03 -1.48 5.35
N ALA A 246 10.05 -1.27 6.67
CA ALA A 246 11.28 -1.14 7.45
C ALA A 246 12.14 -2.41 7.33
N GLU A 247 11.54 -3.60 7.41
CA GLU A 247 12.24 -4.86 7.18
C GLU A 247 12.78 -4.98 5.75
N ALA A 248 12.03 -4.54 4.74
CA ALA A 248 12.51 -4.52 3.35
C ALA A 248 13.74 -3.62 3.19
N LEU A 249 13.70 -2.40 3.75
CA LEU A 249 14.83 -1.48 3.72
C LEU A 249 16.05 -2.03 4.49
N GLN A 250 15.82 -2.67 5.64
CA GLN A 250 16.90 -3.35 6.38
C GLN A 250 17.54 -4.45 5.53
N ARG A 251 16.72 -5.24 4.82
CA ARG A 251 17.22 -6.30 3.94
C ARG A 251 18.02 -5.72 2.77
N VAL A 252 17.60 -4.58 2.20
CA VAL A 252 18.39 -3.86 1.20
C VAL A 252 19.76 -3.48 1.76
N SER A 253 19.82 -2.87 2.95
CA SER A 253 21.09 -2.50 3.58
C SER A 253 22.04 -3.69 3.79
N HIS A 254 21.52 -4.84 4.26
CA HIS A 254 22.33 -6.06 4.39
C HIS A 254 22.87 -6.55 3.04
N LEU A 255 22.05 -6.52 1.99
CA LEU A 255 22.47 -6.98 0.66
C LEU A 255 23.58 -6.11 0.08
N LEU A 256 23.52 -4.79 0.28
CA LEU A 256 24.56 -3.85 -0.16
C LEU A 256 25.91 -4.11 0.52
N LEU A 257 25.90 -4.50 1.80
CA LEU A 257 27.13 -4.72 2.56
C LEU A 257 27.74 -6.11 2.38
N GLU A 258 26.91 -7.15 2.22
CA GLU A 258 27.37 -8.55 2.29
C GLU A 258 27.68 -9.18 0.92
N LYS A 259 27.09 -8.69 -0.18
CA LYS A 259 27.08 -9.44 -1.46
C LYS A 259 27.27 -8.58 -2.70
N ASN A 260 28.25 -8.96 -3.52
CA ASN A 260 28.47 -8.37 -4.86
C ASN A 260 27.53 -8.93 -5.94
N LYS A 261 27.07 -10.17 -5.80
CA LYS A 261 26.09 -10.81 -6.70
C LYS A 261 24.91 -11.28 -5.87
N ILE A 262 23.75 -10.67 -6.11
CA ILE A 262 22.52 -10.92 -5.37
C ILE A 262 21.62 -11.81 -6.21
N SER A 263 21.03 -12.83 -5.59
CA SER A 263 20.03 -13.72 -6.19
C SER A 263 18.66 -13.57 -5.51
N SER A 264 17.59 -14.08 -6.13
CA SER A 264 16.24 -14.04 -5.54
C SER A 264 16.15 -14.79 -4.20
N THR A 265 16.96 -15.85 -4.01
CA THR A 265 17.05 -16.55 -2.72
C THR A 265 17.69 -15.69 -1.63
N ASP A 266 18.54 -14.74 -2.00
CA ASP A 266 19.15 -13.80 -1.06
C ASP A 266 18.20 -12.70 -0.63
N ILE A 267 17.15 -12.42 -1.40
CA ILE A 267 16.16 -11.40 -1.07
C ILE A 267 15.07 -11.99 -0.17
N LEU A 268 14.57 -13.20 -0.49
CA LEU A 268 13.49 -13.82 0.26
C LEU A 268 13.93 -14.31 1.66
N PRO A 269 13.09 -14.10 2.70
CA PRO A 269 13.22 -14.79 3.99
C PRO A 269 13.18 -16.31 3.83
N GLN A 270 13.93 -17.05 4.66
CA GLN A 270 14.04 -18.51 4.56
C GLN A 270 12.69 -19.23 4.51
N VAL A 271 11.74 -18.81 5.35
CA VAL A 271 10.38 -19.38 5.44
C VAL A 271 9.61 -19.28 4.11
N GLN A 272 9.94 -18.31 3.27
CA GLN A 272 9.26 -18.06 1.99
C GLN A 272 9.97 -18.67 0.78
N ARG A 273 11.14 -19.31 0.97
CA ARG A 273 11.93 -19.93 -0.11
C ARG A 273 11.38 -21.28 -0.54
N THR A 274 10.06 -21.36 -0.76
CA THR A 274 9.46 -22.57 -1.31
C THR A 274 9.81 -22.69 -2.79
N ARG A 275 9.93 -23.92 -3.28
CA ARG A 275 10.21 -24.19 -4.68
C ARG A 275 9.19 -23.53 -5.61
N GLU A 276 7.91 -23.52 -5.23
CA GLU A 276 6.85 -22.87 -6.01
C GLU A 276 7.09 -21.37 -6.16
N VAL A 277 7.38 -20.65 -5.07
CA VAL A 277 7.61 -19.20 -5.09
C VAL A 277 8.87 -18.83 -5.87
N LEU A 278 9.96 -19.58 -5.69
CA LEU A 278 11.22 -19.32 -6.39
C LEU A 278 11.09 -19.54 -7.90
N LEU A 279 10.51 -20.67 -8.34
CA LEU A 279 10.30 -20.94 -9.76
C LEU A 279 9.30 -19.96 -10.39
N PHE A 280 8.26 -19.57 -9.64
CA PHE A 280 7.33 -18.55 -10.09
C PHE A 280 8.05 -17.22 -10.32
N TRP A 281 8.86 -16.76 -9.36
CA TRP A 281 9.58 -15.50 -9.51
C TRP A 281 10.62 -15.54 -10.63
N GLU A 282 11.39 -16.63 -10.71
CA GLU A 282 12.38 -16.84 -11.78
C GLU A 282 11.71 -16.76 -13.16
N ALA A 283 10.53 -17.35 -13.33
CA ALA A 283 9.75 -17.26 -14.55
C ALA A 283 9.26 -15.82 -14.85
N CYS A 284 8.95 -15.02 -13.84
CA CYS A 284 8.59 -13.60 -14.02
C CYS A 284 9.77 -12.75 -14.53
N VAL A 285 10.99 -13.03 -14.07
CA VAL A 285 12.19 -12.25 -14.46
C VAL A 285 12.89 -12.78 -15.71
N SER A 286 12.52 -13.96 -16.22
CA SER A 286 13.16 -14.62 -17.37
C SER A 286 13.01 -13.86 -18.70
N GLY A 287 12.12 -12.86 -18.80
CA GLY A 287 11.81 -12.14 -20.05
C GLY A 287 12.20 -10.66 -20.09
N SER A 288 12.54 -10.05 -18.95
CA SER A 288 12.93 -8.63 -18.84
C SER A 288 14.38 -8.55 -18.33
N SER A 289 14.98 -7.35 -18.28
CA SER A 289 16.34 -7.12 -17.75
C SER A 289 16.60 -8.00 -16.53
N SER A 290 17.67 -8.81 -16.56
CA SER A 290 18.03 -9.91 -15.64
C SER A 290 18.26 -9.48 -14.17
N SER A 291 17.31 -8.74 -13.58
CA SER A 291 17.34 -8.22 -12.23
C SER A 291 16.60 -9.18 -11.29
N PRO A 292 17.22 -9.64 -10.20
CA PRO A 292 16.54 -10.49 -9.22
C PRO A 292 15.51 -9.71 -8.38
N PHE A 293 15.52 -8.37 -8.45
CA PHE A 293 14.77 -7.48 -7.56
C PHE A 293 13.36 -7.15 -8.04
N LEU A 294 13.13 -7.10 -9.35
CA LEU A 294 11.86 -6.67 -9.94
C LEU A 294 11.58 -7.33 -11.28
N CYS A 295 10.30 -7.33 -11.66
CA CYS A 295 9.81 -7.69 -12.99
C CYS A 295 8.69 -6.73 -13.41
N ASP A 296 8.37 -6.70 -14.70
CA ASP A 296 7.22 -5.95 -15.20
C ASP A 296 5.91 -6.57 -14.73
N ALA A 297 4.91 -5.74 -14.46
CA ALA A 297 3.57 -6.16 -14.06
C ALA A 297 2.94 -7.10 -15.10
N ASP A 298 3.19 -6.86 -16.39
CA ASP A 298 2.73 -7.71 -17.48
C ASP A 298 3.39 -9.08 -17.46
N SER A 299 4.70 -9.15 -17.21
CA SER A 299 5.45 -10.40 -17.06
C SER A 299 4.95 -11.18 -15.83
N PHE A 300 4.69 -10.50 -14.71
CA PHE A 300 4.10 -11.10 -13.52
C PHE A 300 2.72 -11.71 -13.82
N CYS A 301 1.84 -10.96 -14.48
CA CYS A 301 0.51 -11.45 -14.88
C CYS A 301 0.58 -12.57 -15.92
N ALA A 302 1.52 -12.51 -16.87
CA ALA A 302 1.73 -13.57 -17.86
C ALA A 302 2.15 -14.88 -17.19
N THR A 303 3.03 -14.82 -16.20
CA THR A 303 3.43 -15.99 -15.41
C THR A 303 2.25 -16.52 -14.58
N LEU A 304 1.43 -15.65 -13.98
CA LEU A 304 0.20 -16.08 -13.30
C LEU A 304 -0.73 -16.83 -14.25
N ARG A 305 -0.95 -16.30 -15.45
CA ARG A 305 -1.76 -16.97 -16.49
C ARG A 305 -1.20 -18.35 -16.82
N LYS A 306 0.10 -18.44 -17.09
CA LYS A 306 0.76 -19.71 -17.43
C LYS A 306 0.62 -20.75 -16.32
N CYS A 307 0.81 -20.35 -15.07
CA CYS A 307 0.87 -21.27 -13.93
C CYS A 307 -0.50 -21.62 -13.34
N PHE A 308 -1.48 -20.71 -13.37
CA PHE A 308 -2.68 -20.83 -12.53
C PHE A 308 -4.01 -20.73 -13.28
N THR A 309 -4.05 -20.42 -14.59
CA THR A 309 -5.33 -20.30 -15.33
C THR A 309 -6.17 -21.56 -15.19
N HIS A 310 -5.59 -22.73 -15.42
CA HIS A 310 -6.31 -24.00 -15.31
C HIS A 310 -6.94 -24.21 -13.91
N LYS A 311 -6.25 -23.79 -12.83
CA LYS A 311 -6.76 -23.92 -11.45
C LYS A 311 -7.95 -23.00 -11.20
N VAL A 312 -7.91 -21.77 -11.73
CA VAL A 312 -9.01 -20.81 -11.56
C VAL A 312 -10.20 -21.23 -12.40
N GLU A 313 -9.98 -21.49 -13.70
CA GLU A 313 -11.03 -21.81 -14.67
C GLU A 313 -11.77 -23.11 -14.32
N ALA A 314 -11.08 -24.11 -13.77
CA ALA A 314 -11.72 -25.36 -13.30
C ALA A 314 -12.79 -25.13 -12.23
N LYS A 315 -12.66 -24.07 -11.42
CA LYS A 315 -13.62 -23.75 -10.35
C LYS A 315 -14.54 -22.58 -10.71
N GLN A 316 -14.04 -21.62 -11.48
CA GLN A 316 -14.67 -20.35 -11.80
C GLN A 316 -14.39 -19.96 -13.26
N PRO A 317 -15.19 -20.45 -14.22
CA PRO A 317 -14.97 -20.17 -15.64
C PRO A 317 -15.06 -18.67 -15.98
N GLY A 318 -14.13 -18.18 -16.80
CA GLY A 318 -14.04 -16.80 -17.29
C GLY A 318 -13.59 -15.77 -16.26
N GLN A 319 -12.95 -16.19 -15.17
CA GLN A 319 -12.56 -15.30 -14.06
C GLN A 319 -11.05 -15.14 -13.89
N ALA A 320 -10.23 -15.92 -14.61
CA ALA A 320 -8.77 -15.92 -14.44
C ALA A 320 -8.16 -14.51 -14.49
N GLU A 321 -8.41 -13.74 -15.56
CA GLU A 321 -7.83 -12.39 -15.71
C GLU A 321 -8.21 -11.46 -14.55
N LYS A 322 -9.48 -11.44 -14.13
CA LYS A 322 -9.92 -10.59 -13.02
C LYS A 322 -9.24 -10.98 -11.70
N VAL A 323 -9.04 -12.28 -11.47
CA VAL A 323 -8.36 -12.78 -10.27
C VAL A 323 -6.87 -12.40 -10.29
N PHE A 324 -6.20 -12.48 -11.43
CA PHE A 324 -4.79 -12.11 -11.56
C PHE A 324 -4.58 -10.61 -11.46
N SER A 325 -5.37 -9.80 -12.15
CA SER A 325 -5.36 -8.33 -11.97
C SER A 325 -5.68 -7.96 -10.52
N ARG A 326 -6.60 -8.68 -9.87
CA ARG A 326 -6.89 -8.47 -8.45
C ARG A 326 -5.68 -8.78 -7.59
N LEU A 327 -4.99 -9.90 -7.83
CA LEU A 327 -3.81 -10.28 -7.08
C LEU A 327 -2.69 -9.24 -7.24
N LEU A 328 -2.43 -8.79 -8.47
CA LEU A 328 -1.43 -7.77 -8.78
C LEU A 328 -1.75 -6.43 -8.07
N GLY A 329 -2.94 -5.89 -8.30
CA GLY A 329 -3.36 -4.64 -7.66
C GLY A 329 -3.45 -4.78 -6.15
N GLN A 330 -3.70 -6.00 -5.65
CA GLN A 330 -3.49 -6.29 -4.26
C GLN A 330 -1.98 -6.14 -3.92
N LEU A 331 -1.10 -6.96 -4.46
CA LEU A 331 0.33 -6.97 -4.16
C LEU A 331 0.98 -5.58 -4.12
N GLN A 332 0.61 -4.70 -5.05
CA GLN A 332 1.17 -3.35 -5.18
C GLN A 332 0.53 -2.29 -4.27
N ALA A 333 -0.63 -2.58 -3.65
CA ALA A 333 -1.30 -1.62 -2.78
C ALA A 333 -0.47 -1.34 -1.50
N PRO A 334 -0.13 -0.06 -1.21
CA PRO A 334 0.57 0.32 0.01
C PRO A 334 -0.16 -0.21 1.25
N CYS A 335 -1.45 0.09 1.39
CA CYS A 335 -2.32 -0.50 2.40
C CYS A 335 -3.66 -0.92 1.77
N ARG A 336 -4.26 -2.02 2.25
CA ARG A 336 -5.48 -2.62 1.65
C ARG A 336 -6.78 -2.18 2.27
N THR A 337 -6.71 -1.85 3.55
CA THR A 337 -7.84 -1.61 4.44
C THR A 337 -8.13 -0.13 4.57
N VAL A 338 -7.12 0.73 4.35
CA VAL A 338 -7.29 2.17 4.25
C VAL A 338 -7.56 2.54 2.78
N PRO A 339 -8.73 3.13 2.46
CA PRO A 339 -9.09 3.56 1.11
C PRO A 339 -8.31 4.82 0.67
N ASP A 340 -8.41 5.13 -0.62
CA ASP A 340 -7.99 6.39 -1.25
C ASP A 340 -6.52 6.77 -1.03
N LEU A 341 -5.65 5.76 -0.99
CA LEU A 341 -4.21 5.96 -1.08
C LEU A 341 -3.79 6.18 -2.53
N ARG A 342 -2.88 7.13 -2.76
CA ARG A 342 -2.30 7.34 -4.09
C ARG A 342 -1.53 6.08 -4.55
N PRO A 343 -1.45 5.83 -5.87
CA PRO A 343 -0.57 4.81 -6.42
C PRO A 343 0.90 5.07 -6.09
N VAL A 344 1.70 4.00 -6.18
CA VAL A 344 3.17 4.06 -6.09
C VAL A 344 3.78 4.67 -7.35
N CYS A 345 4.99 5.23 -7.25
CA CYS A 345 5.69 5.93 -8.33
C CYS A 345 5.95 5.11 -9.61
N CYS A 346 6.12 3.78 -9.50
CA CYS A 346 6.34 2.87 -10.63
C CYS A 346 5.33 1.70 -10.59
N PRO A 347 4.05 1.93 -10.93
CA PRO A 347 3.01 0.92 -10.83
C PRO A 347 3.15 -0.21 -11.87
N ASP A 348 3.93 -0.01 -12.91
CA ASP A 348 4.18 -1.02 -13.95
C ASP A 348 5.25 -2.04 -13.54
N SER A 349 5.87 -1.86 -12.38
CA SER A 349 6.89 -2.76 -11.85
C SER A 349 6.41 -3.45 -10.58
N VAL A 350 6.84 -4.70 -10.41
CA VAL A 350 6.60 -5.52 -9.22
C VAL A 350 7.94 -5.89 -8.62
N THR A 351 8.17 -5.60 -7.34
CA THR A 351 9.38 -5.99 -6.64
C THR A 351 9.22 -7.32 -5.91
N LEU A 352 10.31 -8.08 -5.77
CA LEU A 352 10.33 -9.30 -4.96
C LEU A 352 10.03 -9.02 -3.49
N PHE A 353 10.37 -7.83 -3.01
CA PHE A 353 10.04 -7.34 -1.67
C PHE A 353 8.52 -7.12 -1.50
N GLN A 354 7.81 -6.58 -2.50
CA GLN A 354 6.34 -6.49 -2.48
C GLN A 354 5.70 -7.89 -2.46
N LEU A 355 6.24 -8.86 -3.22
CA LEU A 355 5.79 -10.26 -3.15
C LEU A 355 6.04 -10.87 -1.77
N SER A 356 7.24 -10.67 -1.20
CA SER A 356 7.58 -11.11 0.16
C SER A 356 6.61 -10.56 1.21
N ALA A 357 6.34 -9.25 1.16
CA ALA A 357 5.39 -8.58 2.04
C ALA A 357 3.97 -9.15 1.85
N TYR A 358 3.55 -9.39 0.61
CA TYR A 358 2.27 -9.99 0.27
C TYR A 358 2.08 -11.39 0.89
N LEU A 359 3.07 -12.27 0.68
CA LEU A 359 3.04 -13.65 1.17
C LEU A 359 2.98 -13.66 2.71
N ARG A 360 3.78 -12.80 3.36
CA ARG A 360 3.77 -12.68 4.82
C ARG A 360 2.43 -12.16 5.35
N ARG A 361 1.90 -11.09 4.77
CA ARG A 361 0.64 -10.44 5.17
C ARG A 361 -0.53 -11.41 5.18
N TRP A 362 -0.54 -12.37 4.26
CA TRP A 362 -1.62 -13.35 4.10
C TRP A 362 -1.29 -14.75 4.63
N GLY A 363 -0.10 -14.95 5.21
CA GLY A 363 0.37 -16.26 5.66
C GLY A 363 0.36 -17.31 4.56
N VAL A 364 0.76 -16.93 3.34
CA VAL A 364 0.67 -17.81 2.16
C VAL A 364 1.81 -18.81 2.16
N GLN A 365 1.46 -20.09 2.26
CA GLN A 365 2.37 -21.22 2.10
C GLN A 365 2.19 -21.94 0.75
N ASP A 366 0.97 -21.88 0.19
CA ASP A 366 0.59 -22.42 -1.11
C ASP A 366 -0.07 -21.30 -1.93
N LEU A 367 0.60 -20.88 -3.00
CA LEU A 367 0.14 -19.77 -3.84
C LEU A 367 -1.14 -20.15 -4.61
N GLY A 368 -1.25 -21.39 -5.08
CA GLY A 368 -2.45 -21.90 -5.76
C GLY A 368 -3.69 -21.97 -4.86
N ALA A 369 -3.53 -22.34 -3.60
CA ALA A 369 -4.60 -22.32 -2.60
C ALA A 369 -5.05 -20.87 -2.30
N HIS A 370 -4.10 -19.94 -2.19
CA HIS A 370 -4.41 -18.53 -2.02
C HIS A 370 -5.19 -17.96 -3.23
N ILE A 371 -4.73 -18.23 -4.46
CA ILE A 371 -5.41 -17.81 -5.70
C ILE A 371 -6.82 -18.41 -5.77
N THR A 372 -7.00 -19.67 -5.36
CA THR A 372 -8.33 -20.29 -5.26
C THR A 372 -9.24 -19.50 -4.32
N ARG A 373 -8.74 -19.11 -3.14
CA ARG A 373 -9.51 -18.31 -2.17
C ARG A 373 -9.86 -16.94 -2.75
N LEU A 374 -8.92 -16.28 -3.43
CA LEU A 374 -9.15 -15.01 -4.11
C LEU A 374 -10.20 -15.13 -5.22
N SER A 375 -10.23 -16.24 -5.96
CA SER A 375 -11.25 -16.49 -6.99
C SER A 375 -12.67 -16.60 -6.41
N LYS A 376 -12.82 -17.16 -5.20
CA LYS A 376 -14.12 -17.23 -4.51
C LYS A 376 -14.62 -15.82 -4.15
N GLU A 377 -13.72 -14.97 -3.68
CA GLU A 377 -13.99 -13.57 -3.34
C GLU A 377 -14.44 -12.79 -4.59
N GLU A 378 -13.67 -12.86 -5.68
CA GLU A 378 -13.96 -12.14 -6.93
C GLU A 378 -15.29 -12.59 -7.57
N ARG A 379 -15.63 -13.88 -7.44
CA ARG A 379 -16.96 -14.40 -7.82
C ARG A 379 -18.08 -13.79 -6.99
N ILE A 380 -17.91 -13.67 -5.68
CA ILE A 380 -18.89 -13.03 -4.78
C ILE A 380 -19.04 -11.56 -5.16
N LEU A 381 -17.93 -10.85 -5.35
CA LEU A 381 -17.91 -9.46 -5.79
C LEU A 381 -18.66 -9.27 -7.11
N SER A 382 -18.36 -10.08 -8.12
CA SER A 382 -19.06 -10.07 -9.41
C SER A 382 -20.57 -10.30 -9.24
N ALA A 383 -20.96 -11.23 -8.36
CA ALA A 383 -22.36 -11.50 -8.09
C ALA A 383 -23.06 -10.35 -7.33
N LEU A 384 -22.36 -9.66 -6.42
CA LEU A 384 -22.85 -8.48 -5.70
C LEU A 384 -23.03 -7.26 -6.62
N ARG A 385 -22.25 -7.15 -7.70
CA ARG A 385 -22.39 -6.09 -8.72
C ARG A 385 -23.44 -6.40 -9.78
N SER A 386 -23.89 -7.65 -9.87
CA SER A 386 -24.88 -8.10 -10.86
C SER A 386 -26.33 -7.98 -10.35
N PRO A 387 -27.35 -8.22 -11.19
CA PRO A 387 -28.74 -8.36 -10.74
C PRO A 387 -28.96 -9.46 -9.68
N LYS A 388 -28.01 -10.40 -9.51
CA LYS A 388 -28.05 -11.46 -8.49
C LYS A 388 -27.71 -10.97 -7.08
N ARG A 389 -27.35 -9.68 -6.90
CA ARG A 389 -26.85 -9.09 -5.65
C ARG A 389 -27.68 -9.42 -4.41
N ARG A 390 -29.01 -9.35 -4.48
CA ARG A 390 -29.90 -9.70 -3.35
C ARG A 390 -29.75 -11.17 -2.93
N ARG A 391 -29.69 -12.08 -3.89
CA ARG A 391 -29.53 -13.52 -3.62
C ARG A 391 -28.18 -13.77 -2.95
N THR A 392 -27.12 -13.18 -3.49
CA THR A 392 -25.75 -13.28 -2.96
C THR A 392 -25.67 -12.77 -1.52
N LEU A 393 -26.24 -11.59 -1.22
CA LEU A 393 -26.29 -11.02 0.13
C LEU A 393 -27.01 -11.92 1.14
N ASN A 394 -28.06 -12.61 0.71
CA ASN A 394 -28.79 -13.55 1.59
C ASN A 394 -28.01 -14.83 1.86
N THR A 395 -27.18 -15.27 0.91
CA THR A 395 -26.32 -16.45 1.06
C THR A 395 -25.05 -16.16 1.85
N LEU A 396 -24.59 -14.91 1.86
CA LEU A 396 -23.36 -14.51 2.55
C LEU A 396 -23.59 -14.46 4.07
N ARG A 397 -23.19 -15.53 4.77
CA ARG A 397 -23.33 -15.71 6.22
C ARG A 397 -22.36 -16.77 6.76
N GLY A 398 -22.07 -16.71 8.07
CA GLY A 398 -21.28 -17.72 8.77
C GLY A 398 -19.92 -17.96 8.12
N GLN A 399 -19.64 -19.23 7.81
CA GLN A 399 -18.37 -19.67 7.20
C GLN A 399 -18.02 -18.92 5.91
N LEU A 400 -19.00 -18.57 5.07
CA LEU A 400 -18.72 -17.84 3.83
C LEU A 400 -18.18 -16.44 4.08
N VAL A 401 -18.57 -15.79 5.19
CA VAL A 401 -18.02 -14.48 5.59
C VAL A 401 -16.63 -14.66 6.20
N ALA A 402 -16.42 -15.73 6.98
CA ALA A 402 -15.12 -16.04 7.58
C ALA A 402 -14.05 -16.38 6.54
N GLU A 403 -14.44 -16.96 5.40
CA GLU A 403 -13.55 -17.25 4.27
C GLU A 403 -13.27 -16.05 3.35
N LEU A 404 -14.04 -14.95 3.47
CA LEU A 404 -13.81 -13.77 2.63
C LEU A 404 -12.43 -13.18 2.91
N LEU A 405 -11.83 -12.68 1.84
CA LEU A 405 -10.77 -11.69 1.95
C LEU A 405 -11.49 -10.36 1.85
N PRO A 406 -11.68 -9.58 2.93
CA PRO A 406 -12.45 -8.34 2.86
C PRO A 406 -11.64 -7.27 2.10
N LEU A 407 -11.59 -7.40 0.78
CA LEU A 407 -10.92 -6.52 -0.15
C LEU A 407 -11.64 -5.17 -0.16
N GLY A 408 -10.91 -4.08 -0.36
CA GLY A 408 -11.49 -2.73 -0.43
C GLY A 408 -12.65 -2.63 -1.40
N CYS A 409 -12.56 -3.24 -2.60
CA CYS A 409 -13.64 -3.26 -3.58
C CYS A 409 -14.90 -4.02 -3.13
N THR A 410 -14.75 -5.08 -2.31
CA THR A 410 -15.87 -5.82 -1.73
C THR A 410 -16.56 -4.96 -0.68
N LEU A 411 -15.77 -4.35 0.20
CA LEU A 411 -16.28 -3.45 1.24
C LEU A 411 -16.98 -2.23 0.62
N GLN A 412 -16.36 -1.58 -0.37
CA GLN A 412 -16.97 -0.50 -1.16
C GLN A 412 -18.32 -0.91 -1.74
N THR A 413 -18.38 -2.11 -2.35
CA THR A 413 -19.63 -2.62 -2.94
C THR A 413 -20.67 -2.86 -1.84
N LEU A 414 -20.29 -3.40 -0.68
CA LEU A 414 -21.21 -3.61 0.44
C LEU A 414 -21.73 -2.31 1.06
N ALA A 415 -20.93 -1.23 1.08
CA ALA A 415 -21.35 0.11 1.47
C ALA A 415 -22.33 0.71 0.45
N ALA A 416 -21.99 0.68 -0.83
CA ALA A 416 -22.88 1.17 -1.90
C ALA A 416 -24.24 0.44 -1.88
N LEU A 417 -24.25 -0.86 -1.60
CA LEU A 417 -25.48 -1.64 -1.50
C LEU A 417 -26.35 -1.24 -0.30
N GLN A 418 -25.85 -0.53 0.72
CA GLN A 418 -26.68 -0.01 1.82
C GLN A 418 -27.65 1.08 1.32
N VAL A 419 -27.27 1.82 0.29
CA VAL A 419 -28.05 2.91 -0.31
C VAL A 419 -28.60 2.53 -1.69
N ASP A 420 -28.69 1.23 -2.00
CA ASP A 420 -29.22 0.74 -3.28
C ASP A 420 -30.67 1.21 -3.48
N ALA A 421 -30.97 1.69 -4.69
CA ALA A 421 -32.31 2.15 -5.08
C ALA A 421 -33.40 1.08 -4.87
N ASN A 422 -33.04 -0.21 -4.95
CA ASN A 422 -33.94 -1.28 -4.56
C ASN A 422 -33.88 -1.54 -3.05
N HIS A 423 -34.90 -1.08 -2.32
CA HIS A 423 -35.00 -1.26 -0.86
C HIS A 423 -34.87 -2.72 -0.39
N LYS A 424 -35.25 -3.71 -1.22
CA LYS A 424 -35.09 -5.13 -0.88
C LYS A 424 -33.62 -5.57 -0.91
N VAL A 425 -32.80 -4.93 -1.74
CA VAL A 425 -31.34 -5.10 -1.78
C VAL A 425 -30.70 -4.41 -0.58
N SER A 426 -31.02 -3.13 -0.36
CA SER A 426 -30.51 -2.37 0.80
C SER A 426 -30.81 -3.09 2.13
N ARG A 427 -32.04 -3.57 2.33
CA ARG A 427 -32.39 -4.37 3.52
C ARG A 427 -31.61 -5.68 3.62
N ALA A 428 -31.33 -6.35 2.50
CA ALA A 428 -30.52 -7.56 2.49
C ALA A 428 -29.04 -7.25 2.82
N ALA A 429 -28.51 -6.13 2.34
CA ALA A 429 -27.16 -5.66 2.60
C ALA A 429 -26.95 -5.32 4.07
N CYS A 430 -27.90 -4.59 4.68
CA CYS A 430 -27.91 -4.31 6.11
C CYS A 430 -27.89 -5.62 6.93
N LYS A 431 -28.82 -6.54 6.65
CA LYS A 431 -28.86 -7.86 7.33
C LYS A 431 -27.56 -8.66 7.13
N CYS A 432 -26.94 -8.56 5.96
CA CYS A 432 -25.68 -9.22 5.67
C CYS A 432 -24.57 -8.70 6.58
N LEU A 433 -24.39 -7.38 6.67
CA LEU A 433 -23.38 -6.78 7.54
C LEU A 433 -23.66 -7.03 9.03
N CYS A 434 -24.92 -6.96 9.47
CA CYS A 434 -25.28 -7.29 10.86
C CYS A 434 -24.90 -8.72 11.24
N ARG A 435 -25.02 -9.68 10.30
CA ARG A 435 -24.53 -11.06 10.52
C ARG A 435 -23.01 -11.14 10.48
N ALA A 436 -22.38 -10.42 9.55
CA ALA A 436 -20.94 -10.39 9.39
C ALA A 436 -20.22 -9.75 10.59
N ALA A 437 -20.91 -8.89 11.34
CA ALA A 437 -20.39 -8.27 12.57
C ALA A 437 -19.95 -9.30 13.63
N GLY A 438 -20.48 -10.52 13.61
CA GLY A 438 -20.04 -11.60 14.50
C GLY A 438 -18.69 -12.24 14.11
N VAL A 439 -18.20 -12.00 12.90
CA VAL A 439 -16.92 -12.52 12.39
C VAL A 439 -15.84 -11.46 12.58
N GLN A 440 -15.02 -11.59 13.62
CA GLN A 440 -14.11 -10.51 14.05
C GLN A 440 -13.05 -10.14 12.99
N THR A 441 -12.52 -11.12 12.25
CA THR A 441 -11.54 -10.87 11.18
C THR A 441 -12.12 -9.99 10.06
N PHE A 442 -13.39 -10.22 9.70
CA PHE A 442 -14.11 -9.37 8.75
C PHE A 442 -14.43 -8.02 9.37
N ARG A 443 -15.01 -8.00 10.58
CA ARG A 443 -15.46 -6.79 11.27
C ARG A 443 -14.30 -5.80 11.42
N ASN A 444 -13.15 -6.23 11.93
CA ASN A 444 -12.02 -5.34 12.21
C ASN A 444 -11.55 -4.61 10.95
N LYS A 445 -11.41 -5.34 9.82
CA LYS A 445 -11.03 -4.74 8.54
C LYS A 445 -12.12 -3.83 7.96
N ALA A 446 -13.38 -4.24 8.06
CA ALA A 446 -14.52 -3.46 7.58
C ALA A 446 -14.72 -2.15 8.34
N VAL A 447 -14.51 -2.16 9.67
CA VAL A 447 -14.58 -0.95 10.50
C VAL A 447 -13.51 0.06 10.09
N ILE A 448 -12.26 -0.37 9.89
CA ILE A 448 -11.19 0.51 9.39
C ILE A 448 -11.59 1.13 8.05
N TYR A 449 -11.97 0.29 7.09
CA TYR A 449 -12.33 0.73 5.75
C TYR A 449 -13.49 1.74 5.75
N PHE A 450 -14.61 1.42 6.40
CA PHE A 450 -15.78 2.31 6.40
C PHE A 450 -15.56 3.57 7.21
N THR A 451 -14.75 3.54 8.28
CA THR A 451 -14.43 4.76 9.05
C THR A 451 -13.59 5.71 8.23
N GLU A 452 -12.58 5.21 7.53
CA GLU A 452 -11.76 6.04 6.64
C GLU A 452 -12.51 6.53 5.41
N SER A 453 -13.49 5.75 4.92
CA SER A 453 -14.36 6.13 3.79
C SER A 453 -15.29 7.30 4.12
N LEU A 454 -15.48 7.66 5.40
CA LEU A 454 -16.23 8.87 5.79
C LEU A 454 -15.53 10.16 5.33
N LYS A 455 -14.21 10.10 5.06
CA LYS A 455 -13.42 11.22 4.55
C LYS A 455 -13.46 11.35 3.02
N SER A 456 -14.23 10.49 2.34
CA SER A 456 -14.42 10.58 0.89
C SER A 456 -15.21 11.83 0.51
N ASP A 457 -14.93 12.39 -0.66
CA ASP A 457 -15.71 13.51 -1.22
C ASP A 457 -17.07 13.07 -1.77
N ASP A 458 -17.29 11.76 -1.94
CA ASP A 458 -18.56 11.22 -2.42
C ASP A 458 -19.56 10.99 -1.27
N ILE A 459 -20.66 11.76 -1.30
CA ILE A 459 -21.76 11.68 -0.33
C ILE A 459 -22.35 10.27 -0.26
N GLN A 460 -22.45 9.54 -1.38
CA GLN A 460 -23.00 8.17 -1.36
C GLN A 460 -22.06 7.20 -0.64
N THR A 461 -20.75 7.34 -0.86
CA THR A 461 -19.72 6.58 -0.14
C THR A 461 -19.76 6.88 1.35
N GLN A 462 -19.88 8.16 1.75
CA GLN A 462 -20.03 8.55 3.14
C GLN A 462 -21.30 7.96 3.78
N GLN A 463 -22.45 8.10 3.11
CA GLN A 463 -23.74 7.63 3.61
C GLN A 463 -23.76 6.10 3.73
N GLY A 464 -23.31 5.38 2.70
CA GLY A 464 -23.19 3.93 2.71
C GLY A 464 -22.26 3.44 3.83
N SER A 465 -21.17 4.17 4.09
CA SER A 465 -20.23 3.87 5.17
C SER A 465 -20.82 4.10 6.56
N CYS A 466 -21.58 5.18 6.79
CA CYS A 466 -22.32 5.39 8.04
C CYS A 466 -23.26 4.20 8.34
N LEU A 467 -24.08 3.83 7.35
CA LEU A 467 -25.02 2.72 7.50
C LEU A 467 -24.31 1.37 7.70
N ALA A 468 -23.17 1.17 7.03
CA ALA A 468 -22.36 -0.03 7.24
C ALA A 468 -21.76 -0.09 8.65
N LEU A 469 -21.24 1.02 9.18
CA LEU A 469 -20.70 1.13 10.55
C LEU A 469 -21.79 0.89 11.61
N LYS A 470 -23.02 1.36 11.37
CA LYS A 470 -24.18 1.02 12.19
C LYS A 470 -24.40 -0.50 12.26
N CYS A 471 -24.40 -1.17 11.10
CA CYS A 471 -24.58 -2.62 11.03
C CYS A 471 -23.49 -3.40 11.77
N LEU A 472 -22.25 -2.89 11.76
CA LEU A 472 -21.11 -3.49 12.43
C LEU A 472 -21.01 -3.17 13.93
N LYS A 473 -21.91 -2.31 14.45
CA LYS A 473 -21.86 -1.78 15.82
C LYS A 473 -20.49 -1.18 16.13
N ALA A 474 -19.99 -0.36 15.21
CA ALA A 474 -18.65 0.22 15.26
C ALA A 474 -18.57 1.42 16.22
N THR A 475 -18.76 1.17 17.52
CA THR A 475 -18.75 2.22 18.54
C THR A 475 -17.40 2.95 18.61
N GLU A 476 -16.30 2.29 18.24
CA GLU A 476 -14.96 2.86 18.10
C GLU A 476 -14.90 4.01 17.08
N SER A 477 -15.80 4.04 16.09
CA SER A 477 -15.85 5.06 15.03
C SER A 477 -16.73 6.26 15.36
N VAL A 478 -17.32 6.31 16.56
CA VAL A 478 -18.37 7.27 16.92
C VAL A 478 -17.97 8.73 16.70
N ASP A 479 -16.75 9.11 17.05
CA ASP A 479 -16.31 10.51 16.93
C ASP A 479 -16.22 10.94 15.45
N HIS A 480 -15.78 10.04 14.56
CA HIS A 480 -15.71 10.29 13.11
C HIS A 480 -17.11 10.35 12.46
N ILE A 481 -18.05 9.51 12.90
CA ILE A 481 -19.44 9.54 12.39
C ILE A 481 -20.15 10.81 12.87
N THR A 482 -19.82 11.29 14.07
CA THR A 482 -20.43 12.49 14.64
C THR A 482 -20.10 13.74 13.83
N GLU A 483 -18.93 13.81 13.19
CA GLU A 483 -18.61 14.90 12.25
C GLU A 483 -19.61 14.97 11.08
N MET A 484 -20.10 13.82 10.60
CA MET A 484 -21.08 13.73 9.50
C MET A 484 -22.50 14.18 9.92
N CYS A 485 -22.80 14.27 11.22
CA CYS A 485 -24.10 14.78 11.70
C CYS A 485 -24.33 16.27 11.39
N ARG A 486 -23.31 16.97 10.88
CA ARG A 486 -23.36 18.35 10.38
C ARG A 486 -23.29 18.46 8.85
N ALA A 487 -23.32 17.35 8.13
CA ALA A 487 -23.30 17.36 6.66
C ALA A 487 -24.44 18.21 6.09
N THR A 488 -24.21 18.90 4.98
CA THR A 488 -25.21 19.72 4.28
C THR A 488 -26.31 18.84 3.66
N ASP A 489 -25.94 17.65 3.19
CA ASP A 489 -26.89 16.66 2.67
C ASP A 489 -27.77 16.06 3.79
N GLY A 490 -29.09 16.11 3.59
CA GLY A 490 -30.06 15.65 4.58
C GLY A 490 -30.06 14.13 4.79
N ALA A 491 -29.78 13.35 3.75
CA ALA A 491 -29.80 11.89 3.82
C ALA A 491 -28.57 11.35 4.57
N LEU A 492 -27.38 11.87 4.28
CA LEU A 492 -26.16 11.61 5.01
C LEU A 492 -26.29 12.05 6.48
N ARG A 493 -26.79 13.25 6.72
CA ARG A 493 -27.02 13.76 8.09
C ARG A 493 -27.94 12.86 8.90
N SER A 494 -29.05 12.41 8.28
CA SER A 494 -30.01 11.49 8.92
C SER A 494 -29.36 10.14 9.22
N ALA A 495 -28.63 9.57 8.25
CA ALA A 495 -27.93 8.30 8.42
C ALA A 495 -26.86 8.36 9.52
N ALA A 496 -26.09 9.46 9.61
CA ALA A 496 -25.11 9.68 10.65
C ALA A 496 -25.76 9.76 12.03
N ARG A 497 -26.82 10.56 12.19
CA ARG A 497 -27.57 10.69 13.45
C ARG A 497 -28.16 9.36 13.91
N GLU A 498 -28.83 8.65 13.00
CA GLU A 498 -29.39 7.33 13.29
C GLU A 498 -28.29 6.34 13.72
N THR A 499 -27.14 6.38 13.05
CA THR A 499 -25.99 5.53 13.37
C THR A 499 -25.44 5.82 14.75
N VAL A 500 -25.15 7.09 15.06
CA VAL A 500 -24.62 7.49 16.37
C VAL A 500 -25.59 7.10 17.49
N LEU A 501 -26.88 7.40 17.35
CA LEU A 501 -27.88 7.07 18.38
C LEU A 501 -28.04 5.55 18.57
N SER A 502 -27.80 4.74 17.54
CA SER A 502 -27.83 3.28 17.65
C SER A 502 -26.74 2.69 18.57
N PHE A 503 -25.69 3.46 18.87
CA PHE A 503 -24.61 3.05 19.78
C PHE A 503 -24.95 3.26 21.27
N GLY A 504 -26.20 3.62 21.59
CA GLY A 504 -26.68 3.76 22.97
C GLY A 504 -26.03 4.94 23.69
N LYS A 505 -25.73 4.78 24.98
CA LYS A 505 -25.23 5.86 25.85
C LYS A 505 -23.99 6.55 25.30
N ARG A 506 -23.02 5.78 24.78
CA ARG A 506 -21.76 6.33 24.25
C ARG A 506 -22.00 7.19 23.01
N GLY A 507 -22.90 6.74 22.14
CA GLY A 507 -23.32 7.47 20.95
C GLY A 507 -24.07 8.76 21.30
N PHE A 508 -25.07 8.66 22.17
CA PHE A 508 -25.84 9.81 22.63
C PHE A 508 -24.94 10.89 23.27
N GLN A 509 -24.00 10.49 24.12
CA GLN A 509 -23.03 11.42 24.71
C GLN A 509 -22.12 12.09 23.67
N ALA A 510 -21.70 11.36 22.62
CA ALA A 510 -20.94 11.95 21.52
C ALA A 510 -21.75 12.96 20.72
N PHE A 511 -23.01 12.62 20.42
CA PHE A 511 -23.94 13.51 19.76
C PHE A 511 -24.16 14.81 20.56
N GLN A 512 -24.43 14.71 21.86
CA GLN A 512 -24.59 15.89 22.72
C GLN A 512 -23.34 16.77 22.78
N ARG A 513 -22.15 16.18 22.93
CA ARG A 513 -20.88 16.93 22.91
C ARG A 513 -20.71 17.72 21.61
N MET A 514 -21.03 17.09 20.48
CA MET A 514 -21.00 17.77 19.18
C MET A 514 -22.02 18.90 19.09
N GLU A 515 -23.25 18.69 19.55
CA GLU A 515 -24.29 19.73 19.52
C GLU A 515 -23.90 20.95 20.37
N GLN A 516 -23.37 20.72 21.57
CA GLN A 516 -22.83 21.78 22.44
C GLN A 516 -21.69 22.57 21.79
N LEU A 517 -20.73 21.87 21.16
CA LEU A 517 -19.64 22.51 20.43
C LEU A 517 -20.15 23.35 19.25
N HIS A 518 -21.25 22.94 18.62
CA HIS A 518 -21.82 23.68 17.49
C HIS A 518 -22.43 25.00 17.96
N ILE A 519 -23.24 24.95 19.02
CA ILE A 519 -23.84 26.14 19.63
C ILE A 519 -22.74 27.12 20.07
N ALA A 520 -21.70 26.62 20.74
CA ALA A 520 -20.59 27.47 21.19
C ALA A 520 -19.84 28.13 20.02
N VAL A 521 -19.68 27.44 18.88
CA VAL A 521 -19.07 28.03 17.68
C VAL A 521 -19.98 29.08 17.04
N GLU A 522 -21.28 28.82 16.95
CA GLU A 522 -22.24 29.81 16.43
C GLU A 522 -22.32 31.06 17.31
N GLU A 523 -22.33 30.90 18.63
CA GLU A 523 -22.26 32.01 19.60
C GLU A 523 -20.96 32.81 19.45
N ALA A 524 -19.81 32.14 19.28
CA ALA A 524 -18.54 32.82 19.06
C ALA A 524 -18.50 33.61 17.74
N VAL A 525 -19.07 33.05 16.65
CA VAL A 525 -19.19 33.76 15.36
C VAL A 525 -20.10 34.98 15.49
N TYR A 526 -21.22 34.84 16.19
CA TYR A 526 -22.15 35.94 16.44
C TYR A 526 -21.50 37.08 17.24
N ILE A 527 -20.81 36.75 18.35
CA ILE A 527 -20.09 37.74 19.17
C ILE A 527 -19.02 38.45 18.35
N ASN A 528 -18.25 37.72 17.54
CA ASN A 528 -17.21 38.33 16.71
C ASN A 528 -17.78 39.29 15.65
N GLN A 529 -18.93 38.98 15.07
CA GLN A 529 -19.63 39.87 14.14
C GLN A 529 -20.16 41.13 14.83
N GLU A 530 -20.70 41.01 16.05
CA GLU A 530 -21.15 42.17 16.84
C GLU A 530 -19.98 43.08 17.24
N THR A 531 -18.79 42.51 17.51
CA THR A 531 -17.56 43.28 17.75
C THR A 531 -17.01 43.95 16.50
N GLU A 532 -17.13 43.35 15.30
CA GLU A 532 -16.71 44.00 14.05
C GLU A 532 -17.63 45.16 13.65
N ILE A 533 -18.93 45.05 13.93
CA ILE A 533 -19.92 46.11 13.64
C ILE A 533 -19.79 47.30 14.59
N THR A 534 -19.30 47.10 15.80
CA THR A 534 -19.10 48.19 16.80
C THR A 534 -17.77 48.94 16.64
N VAL A 535 -16.88 48.51 15.73
CA VAL A 535 -15.57 49.14 15.45
C VAL A 535 -15.60 50.02 14.18
N LEU A 536 -16.74 50.10 13.48
CA LEU A 536 -17.00 51.05 12.38
C LEU A 536 -17.79 52.26 12.90
#